data_AF-A0A7C3Y116-F1
#
_entry.id   AF-A0A7C3Y116-F1
#
_cell.length_a   1.000
_cell.length_b   1.000
_cell.length_c   1.000
_cell.angle_alpha   90.00
_cell.angle_beta   90.00
_cell.angle_gamma   90.00
#
_symmetry.space_group_name_H-M   'P 1'
#
loop_
_entity.id
_entity.type
_entity.pdbx_description
1 polymer ?
#
loop_
_entity_poly.entity_id
_entity_poly.type
_entity_poly.pdbx_seq_one_letter_code
_entity_poly.pdbx_strand_id
1 'polypeptide(L)'
;MVVRGIELHPVFEQALAEADEQIGRANVAEGSEFVGRSLKELSLWTRMGAYVLMVKRGERYIFDPPRRLRIRAGDSLIVRGTRRGVEAVKKAAEAAR
;
A
#
# COMPACT_ATOMS: atom_id res chain seq x y z
N MET A 1 7.42 -12.25 -14.80
CA MET A 1 8.89 -12.08 -14.75
C MET A 1 9.14 -10.57 -14.73
N VAL A 2 9.81 -10.03 -13.69
CA VAL A 2 10.14 -8.59 -13.64
C VAL A 2 11.59 -8.44 -14.09
N VAL A 3 11.81 -7.70 -15.17
CA VAL A 3 13.15 -7.39 -15.66
C VAL A 3 13.72 -6.24 -14.82
N ARG A 4 14.93 -6.41 -14.28
CA ARG A 4 15.64 -5.35 -13.53
C ARG A 4 16.70 -4.73 -14.45
N GLY A 5 16.93 -3.43 -14.34
CA GLY A 5 17.99 -2.71 -15.07
C GLY A 5 17.58 -2.03 -16.37
N ILE A 6 16.28 -1.95 -16.67
CA ILE A 6 15.74 -1.14 -17.78
C ILE A 6 15.03 0.04 -17.14
N GLU A 7 15.45 1.26 -17.47
CA GLU A 7 14.66 2.45 -17.15
C GLU A 7 13.32 2.36 -17.85
N LEU A 8 12.24 2.65 -17.12
CA LEU A 8 10.91 2.58 -17.70
C LEU A 8 10.85 3.57 -18.86
N HIS A 9 10.60 3.08 -20.09
CA HIS A 9 10.51 3.99 -21.23
C HIS A 9 9.43 5.05 -20.94
N PRO A 10 9.65 6.35 -21.28
CA PRO A 10 8.75 7.45 -20.86
C PRO A 10 7.26 7.21 -21.14
N VAL A 11 6.93 6.53 -22.24
CA VAL A 11 5.56 6.14 -22.60
C VAL A 11 4.88 5.30 -21.52
N PHE A 12 5.58 4.37 -20.88
CA PHE A 12 5.02 3.57 -19.80
C PHE A 12 4.83 4.39 -18.53
N GLU A 13 5.72 5.34 -18.23
CA GLU A 13 5.55 6.22 -17.07
C GLU A 13 4.30 7.09 -17.22
N GLN A 14 4.10 7.67 -18.40
CA GLN A 14 2.91 8.45 -18.71
C GLN A 14 1.64 7.61 -18.60
N ALA A 15 1.63 6.41 -19.20
CA ALA A 15 0.48 5.50 -19.12
C ALA A 15 0.14 5.10 -17.67
N LEU A 16 1.14 4.84 -16.82
CA LEU A 16 0.93 4.56 -15.39
C LEU A 16 0.45 5.80 -14.61
N ALA A 17 0.90 7.00 -15.01
CA ALA A 17 0.47 8.25 -14.40
C ALA A 17 -0.98 8.61 -14.74
N GLU A 18 -1.44 8.26 -15.94
CA GLU A 18 -2.79 8.51 -16.47
C GLU A 18 -3.80 7.43 -16.05
N ALA A 19 -3.34 6.27 -15.59
CA ALA A 19 -4.23 5.18 -15.18
C ALA A 19 -5.15 5.60 -14.01
N ASP A 20 -6.43 5.20 -14.10
CA ASP A 20 -7.44 5.48 -13.07
C ASP A 20 -7.06 4.91 -11.69
N GLU A 21 -6.39 3.76 -11.70
CA GLU A 21 -5.83 3.13 -10.51
C GLU A 21 -4.32 2.92 -10.63
N GLN A 22 -3.64 3.11 -9.52
CA GLN A 22 -2.20 2.97 -9.37
C GLN A 22 -1.89 1.96 -8.28
N ILE A 23 -0.69 1.40 -8.35
CA ILE A 23 -0.10 0.57 -7.29
C ILE A 23 0.93 1.41 -6.56
N GLY A 24 0.81 1.48 -5.24
CA GLY A 24 1.75 2.18 -4.38
C GLY A 24 2.24 1.33 -3.22
N ARG A 25 3.29 1.82 -2.58
CA ARG A 25 3.86 1.26 -1.37
C ARG A 25 3.69 2.25 -0.22
N ALA A 26 3.17 1.76 0.91
CA ALA A 26 3.03 2.52 2.14
C ALA A 26 3.79 1.79 3.27
N ASN A 27 4.78 2.46 3.87
CA ASN A 27 5.51 1.90 5.02
C ASN A 27 4.81 2.32 6.31
N VAL A 28 4.58 1.38 7.21
CA VAL A 28 3.90 1.64 8.47
C VAL A 28 4.93 2.10 9.50
N ALA A 29 4.88 3.37 9.85
CA ALA A 29 5.75 3.96 10.86
C ALA A 29 5.45 3.40 12.26
N GLU A 30 6.45 3.45 13.13
CA GLU A 30 6.23 3.30 14.57
C GLU A 30 5.31 4.43 15.07
N GLY A 31 4.30 4.11 15.88
CA GLY A 31 3.29 5.08 16.31
C GLY A 31 2.20 5.41 15.28
N SER A 32 2.19 4.76 14.10
CA SER A 32 1.11 4.93 13.12
C SER A 32 -0.24 4.47 13.66
N GLU A 33 -1.32 5.18 13.29
CA GLU A 33 -2.69 4.78 13.63
C GLU A 33 -3.09 3.42 13.05
N PHE A 34 -2.30 2.86 12.12
CA PHE A 34 -2.53 1.53 11.56
C PHE A 34 -2.05 0.41 12.48
N VAL A 35 -1.07 0.68 13.34
CA VAL A 35 -0.47 -0.34 14.20
C VAL A 35 -1.53 -0.95 15.12
N GLY A 36 -1.57 -2.29 15.16
CA GLY A 36 -2.51 -3.05 15.96
C GLY A 36 -3.91 -3.20 15.36
N ARG A 37 -4.30 -2.37 14.38
CA ARG A 37 -5.59 -2.48 13.68
C ARG A 37 -5.53 -3.55 12.59
N SER A 38 -6.65 -4.22 12.38
CA SER A 38 -6.86 -5.14 11.27
C SER A 38 -7.26 -4.40 10.00
N LEU A 39 -7.03 -5.03 8.84
CA LEU A 39 -7.48 -4.50 7.55
C LEU A 39 -9.00 -4.23 7.53
N LYS A 40 -9.79 -5.06 8.22
CA LYS A 40 -11.23 -4.86 8.43
C LYS A 40 -11.52 -3.58 9.21
N GLU A 41 -10.82 -3.35 10.32
CA GLU A 41 -11.02 -2.17 11.17
C GLU A 41 -10.56 -0.88 10.48
N LEU A 42 -9.55 -0.96 9.60
CA LEU A 42 -9.06 0.17 8.84
C LEU A 42 -9.99 0.57 7.70
N SER A 43 -10.73 -0.38 7.11
CA SER A 43 -11.70 -0.15 6.03
C SER A 43 -11.16 0.70 4.87
N LEU A 44 -9.91 0.44 4.46
CA LEU A 44 -9.18 1.28 3.50
C LEU A 44 -9.90 1.43 2.14
N TRP A 45 -10.62 0.41 1.70
CA TRP A 45 -11.41 0.49 0.46
C TRP A 45 -12.50 1.56 0.55
N THR A 46 -13.32 1.50 1.59
CA THR A 46 -14.45 2.43 1.75
C THR A 46 -14.01 3.81 2.23
N ARG A 47 -12.97 3.90 3.08
CA ARG A 47 -12.50 5.17 3.65
C ARG A 47 -11.56 5.94 2.73
N MET A 48 -10.77 5.23 1.93
CA MET A 48 -9.66 5.82 1.17
C MET A 48 -9.66 5.38 -0.29
N GLY A 49 -10.53 4.48 -0.75
CA GLY A 49 -10.53 4.01 -2.13
C GLY A 49 -9.29 3.19 -2.50
N ALA A 50 -8.71 2.48 -1.52
CA ALA A 50 -7.50 1.69 -1.70
C ALA A 50 -7.64 0.29 -1.11
N TYR A 51 -7.08 -0.70 -1.80
CA TYR A 51 -7.11 -2.11 -1.45
C TYR A 51 -5.69 -2.63 -1.24
N VAL A 52 -5.46 -3.41 -0.17
CA VAL A 52 -4.15 -3.98 0.14
C VAL A 52 -3.98 -5.30 -0.60
N LEU A 53 -3.06 -5.33 -1.56
CA LEU A 53 -2.73 -6.53 -2.33
C LEU A 53 -1.78 -7.46 -1.56
N MET A 54 -0.87 -6.87 -0.79
CA MET A 54 0.16 -7.62 -0.08
C MET A 54 0.69 -6.84 1.13
N VAL A 55 1.09 -7.58 2.16
CA VAL A 55 1.89 -7.07 3.28
C VAL A 55 3.25 -7.74 3.27
N LYS A 56 4.32 -6.94 3.19
CA LYS A 56 5.68 -7.37 3.50
C LYS A 56 5.97 -7.11 4.97
N ARG A 57 6.44 -8.11 5.70
CA ARG A 57 6.78 -8.05 7.12
C ARG A 57 8.15 -8.69 7.34
N GLY A 58 9.18 -7.85 7.51
CA GLY A 58 10.57 -8.31 7.44
C GLY A 58 10.81 -9.02 6.10
N GLU A 59 11.29 -10.26 6.14
CA GLU A 59 11.53 -11.08 4.93
C GLU A 59 10.30 -11.83 4.43
N ARG A 60 9.17 -11.79 5.16
CA ARG A 60 7.95 -12.52 4.78
C ARG A 60 7.03 -11.67 3.92
N TYR A 61 6.45 -12.31 2.90
CA TYR A 61 5.38 -11.73 2.07
C TYR A 61 4.05 -12.44 2.37
N ILE A 62 2.99 -11.65 2.52
CA ILE A 62 1.63 -12.12 2.75
C ILE A 62 0.77 -11.55 1.61
N PHE A 63 0.54 -12.37 0.59
CA PHE A 63 -0.33 -12.04 -0.54
C PHE A 63 -1.79 -12.26 -0.17
N ASP A 64 -2.68 -11.45 -0.73
CA ASP A 64 -4.12 -11.44 -0.45
C ASP A 64 -4.41 -11.54 1.06
N PRO A 65 -3.93 -10.55 1.85
CA PRO A 65 -3.97 -10.63 3.30
C PRO A 65 -5.42 -10.69 3.78
N PRO A 66 -5.77 -11.65 4.68
CA PRO A 66 -7.15 -11.78 5.13
C PRO A 66 -7.56 -10.54 5.92
N ARG A 67 -8.84 -10.18 5.88
CA ARG A 67 -9.38 -8.98 6.56
C ARG A 67 -9.05 -8.88 8.06
N ARG A 68 -8.83 -10.01 8.73
CA ARG A 68 -8.47 -10.10 10.16
C ARG A 68 -6.97 -9.87 10.45
N LEU A 69 -6.13 -9.78 9.43
CA LEU A 69 -4.70 -9.55 9.58
C LEU A 69 -4.48 -8.19 10.25
N ARG A 70 -3.79 -8.20 11.40
CA ARG A 70 -3.38 -7.00 12.14
C ARG A 70 -2.07 -6.47 11.58
N ILE A 71 -2.05 -5.16 11.34
CA ILE A 71 -0.88 -4.42 10.87
C ILE A 71 0.08 -4.18 12.04
N ARG A 72 1.38 -4.22 11.75
CA ARG A 72 2.47 -3.99 12.70
C ARG A 72 3.35 -2.83 12.21
N ALA A 73 4.02 -2.16 13.14
CA ALA A 73 5.08 -1.22 12.78
C ALA A 73 6.16 -1.95 11.96
N GLY A 74 6.69 -1.27 10.94
CA GLY A 74 7.64 -1.85 9.99
C GLY A 74 7.01 -2.73 8.90
N ASP A 75 5.69 -2.95 8.91
CA ASP A 75 5.02 -3.53 7.75
C ASP A 75 5.13 -2.59 6.54
N SER A 76 5.27 -3.16 5.35
CA SER A 76 5.18 -2.44 4.09
C SER A 76 3.97 -2.97 3.31
N LEU A 77 2.97 -2.11 3.13
CA LEU A 77 1.72 -2.42 2.43
C LEU A 77 1.88 -2.09 0.95
N ILE A 78 1.58 -3.05 0.08
CA ILE A 78 1.38 -2.78 -1.35
C ILE A 78 -0.11 -2.61 -1.58
N VAL A 79 -0.49 -1.45 -2.09
CA VAL A 79 -1.88 -1.04 -2.24
C VAL A 79 -2.20 -0.68 -3.68
N ARG A 80 -3.42 -0.99 -4.11
CA ARG A 80 -4.00 -0.57 -5.39
C ARG A 80 -5.19 0.33 -5.13
N GLY A 81 -5.33 1.39 -5.90
CA GLY A 81 -6.51 2.25 -5.87
C GLY A 81 -6.29 3.53 -6.66
N THR A 82 -7.22 4.48 -6.56
CA THR A 82 -7.03 5.79 -7.20
C THR A 82 -5.75 6.46 -6.68
N ARG A 83 -5.17 7.35 -7.48
CA ARG A 83 -3.99 8.14 -7.06
C ARG A 83 -4.18 8.80 -5.69
N ARG A 84 -5.36 9.39 -5.46
CA ARG A 84 -5.72 10.00 -4.17
C ARG A 84 -5.78 8.99 -3.03
N GLY A 85 -6.33 7.80 -3.30
CA GLY A 85 -6.47 6.76 -2.30
C GLY A 85 -5.15 6.14 -1.87
N VAL A 86 -4.27 5.86 -2.84
CA VAL A 86 -2.92 5.38 -2.58
C VAL A 86 -2.14 6.40 -1.73
N GLU A 87 -2.19 7.68 -2.11
CA GLU A 87 -1.53 8.75 -1.35
C GLU A 87 -2.12 8.94 0.06
N ALA A 88 -3.44 8.82 0.21
CA ALA A 88 -4.09 8.91 1.52
C ALA A 88 -3.63 7.77 2.45
N VAL A 89 -3.57 6.55 1.94
CA VAL A 89 -3.04 5.39 2.69
C VAL A 89 -1.59 5.61 3.07
N LYS A 90 -0.76 6.07 2.13
CA LYS A 90 0.66 6.32 2.37
C LYS A 90 0.85 7.32 3.51
N LYS A 91 0.18 8.48 3.45
CA LYS A 91 0.25 9.51 4.49
C LYS A 91 -0.21 8.98 5.85
N ALA A 92 -1.33 8.25 5.90
CA ALA A 92 -1.85 7.71 7.16
C ALA A 92 -0.96 6.60 7.77
N ALA A 93 -0.34 5.76 6.93
CA ALA A 93 0.58 4.73 7.37
C ALA A 93 1.92 5.29 7.87
N GLU A 94 2.42 6.35 7.24
CA GLU A 94 3.72 6.95 7.56
C GLU A 94 3.65 7.99 8.68
N ALA A 95 2.47 8.55 8.97
CA ALA A 95 2.30 9.48 10.09
C ALA A 95 2.43 8.75 11.44
N ALA A 96 3.43 9.15 12.23
CA ALA A 96 3.54 8.79 13.64
C ALA A 96 2.80 9.82 14.50
N ARG A 97 2.04 9.35 15.50
CA ARG A 97 1.48 10.21 16.55
C ARG A 97 2.43 10.32 17.74
#